data_AF-A0A7V4KSU5-F1
#
_entry.id   AF-A0A7V4KSU5-F1
#
_cell.length_a   1.000
_cell.length_b   1.000
_cell.length_c   1.000
_cell.angle_alpha   90.00
_cell.angle_beta   90.00
_cell.angle_gamma   90.00
#
_symmetry.space_group_name_H-M   'P 1'
#
loop_
_entity.id
_entity.type
_entity.pdbx_description
1 polymer ?
#
loop_
_entity_poly.entity_id
_entity_poly.type
_entity_poly.pdbx_seq_one_letter_code
_entity_poly.pdbx_strand_id
1 'polypeptide(L)'
;MKIGQKRNFYLLFLLIFLIFFGTFSFALAKEPQSCDECDSSEKFCEGLEQKECLKILEKCVSLCEEKIKEVEGKISQLGKKEKGLTKEIETLKAKIEKLNSEIKKVNLYLNQTKIHIQQTEFSIQETEKSIQEKKEKIVQILRMIDEIEKKSLIEILLEEEKISNFFNNLYFLKILNTKILQLHQVLLNLKSDLTQKKLVLEKEKEKSENLLKMQ
;
A
#
# COMPACT_ATOMS: atom_id res chain seq x y z
N MET A 1 43.32 -37.10 -34.81
CA MET A 1 42.26 -37.60 -33.91
C MET A 1 41.81 -36.50 -32.92
N LYS A 2 41.13 -35.44 -33.40
CA LYS A 2 40.66 -34.31 -32.55
C LYS A 2 39.35 -33.70 -33.07
N ILE A 3 38.43 -34.51 -33.58
CA ILE A 3 37.11 -34.05 -34.08
C ILE A 3 35.95 -34.59 -33.22
N GLY A 4 36.15 -35.67 -32.47
CA GLY A 4 35.12 -36.24 -31.58
C GLY A 4 34.90 -35.50 -30.24
N GLN A 5 35.88 -34.72 -29.76
CA GLN A 5 35.81 -34.13 -28.42
C GLN A 5 35.00 -32.83 -28.37
N LYS A 6 35.00 -32.02 -29.46
CA LYS A 6 34.23 -30.76 -29.54
C LYS A 6 32.73 -30.99 -29.72
N ARG A 7 32.32 -32.06 -30.41
CA ARG A 7 30.91 -32.40 -30.64
C ARG A 7 30.21 -32.87 -29.36
N ASN A 8 30.90 -33.62 -28.51
CA ASN A 8 30.38 -34.02 -27.19
C ASN A 8 30.28 -32.83 -26.23
N PHE A 9 31.20 -31.87 -26.28
CA PHE A 9 31.12 -30.67 -25.45
C PHE A 9 29.90 -29.79 -25.80
N TYR A 10 29.60 -29.66 -27.10
CA TYR A 10 28.44 -28.89 -27.57
C TYR A 10 27.12 -29.59 -27.22
N LEU A 11 27.05 -30.91 -27.34
CA LEU A 11 25.88 -31.71 -26.93
C LEU A 11 25.63 -31.65 -25.42
N LEU A 12 26.69 -31.63 -24.61
CA LEU A 12 26.59 -31.48 -23.16
C LEU A 12 26.08 -30.08 -22.78
N PHE A 13 26.53 -29.04 -23.49
CA PHE A 13 26.08 -27.66 -23.29
C PHE A 13 24.60 -27.47 -23.70
N LEU A 14 24.14 -28.15 -24.77
CA LEU A 14 22.75 -28.14 -25.22
C LEU A 14 21.81 -28.87 -24.26
N LEU A 15 22.27 -29.98 -23.67
CA LEU A 15 21.55 -30.69 -22.60
C LEU A 15 21.45 -29.86 -21.32
N ILE A 16 22.52 -29.17 -20.92
CA ILE A 16 22.50 -28.26 -19.77
C ILE A 16 21.57 -27.07 -20.02
N PHE A 17 21.52 -26.53 -21.24
CA PHE A 17 20.61 -25.43 -21.59
C PHE A 17 19.13 -25.86 -21.56
N LEU A 18 18.81 -27.08 -21.99
CA LEU A 18 17.46 -27.65 -21.88
C LEU A 18 17.06 -27.94 -20.42
N ILE A 19 18.00 -28.29 -19.56
CA ILE A 19 17.76 -28.51 -18.13
C ILE A 19 17.61 -27.16 -17.40
N PHE A 20 18.41 -26.15 -17.76
CA PHE A 20 18.38 -24.83 -17.13
C PHE A 20 17.15 -23.99 -17.54
N PHE A 21 16.64 -24.17 -18.75
CA PHE A 21 15.36 -23.58 -19.19
C PHE A 21 14.14 -24.44 -18.84
N GLY A 22 14.29 -25.76 -18.73
CA GLY A 22 13.18 -26.70 -18.53
C GLY A 22 12.62 -26.73 -17.11
N THR A 23 13.35 -26.24 -16.11
CA THR A 23 12.90 -26.22 -14.70
C THR A 23 12.65 -24.83 -14.14
N PHE A 24 12.60 -23.81 -14.99
CA PHE A 24 12.05 -22.53 -14.57
C PHE A 24 10.52 -22.60 -14.61
N SER A 25 9.95 -23.43 -13.76
CA SER A 25 8.55 -23.35 -13.39
C SER A 25 8.37 -22.08 -12.57
N PHE A 26 8.28 -20.95 -13.27
CA PHE A 26 7.72 -19.74 -12.69
C PHE A 26 6.28 -20.06 -12.34
N ALA A 27 6.00 -20.28 -11.06
CA ALA A 27 4.65 -20.29 -10.54
C ALA A 27 4.09 -18.88 -10.66
N LEU A 28 3.67 -18.51 -11.88
CA LEU A 28 2.89 -17.31 -12.11
C LEU A 28 1.53 -17.55 -11.45
N ALA A 29 1.20 -16.71 -10.47
CA ALA A 29 -0.16 -16.62 -9.96
C ALA A 29 -1.09 -16.47 -11.18
N LYS A 30 -1.97 -17.45 -11.37
CA LYS A 30 -2.87 -17.48 -12.52
C LYS A 30 -3.78 -16.25 -12.45
N GLU A 31 -3.58 -15.31 -13.36
CA GLU A 31 -4.39 -14.10 -13.41
C GLU A 31 -5.86 -14.47 -13.73
N PRO A 32 -6.85 -13.94 -12.98
CA PRO A 32 -8.25 -14.27 -13.20
C PRO A 32 -8.70 -13.79 -14.59
N GLN A 33 -9.40 -14.65 -15.32
CA GLN A 33 -9.89 -14.38 -16.67
C GLN A 33 -11.39 -14.07 -16.70
N SER A 34 -12.12 -14.38 -15.64
CA SER A 34 -13.55 -14.06 -15.53
C SER A 34 -13.94 -13.69 -14.10
N CYS A 35 -15.07 -12.98 -13.94
CA CYS A 35 -15.61 -12.65 -12.63
C CYS A 35 -15.88 -13.90 -11.78
N ASP A 36 -16.20 -15.04 -12.37
CA ASP A 36 -16.52 -16.27 -11.63
C ASP A 36 -15.29 -16.87 -10.95
N GLU A 37 -14.11 -16.69 -11.54
CA GLU A 37 -12.82 -17.16 -11.00
C GLU A 37 -12.31 -16.32 -9.82
N CYS A 38 -12.81 -15.09 -9.67
CA CYS A 38 -12.43 -14.23 -8.55
C CYS A 38 -12.96 -14.81 -7.25
N ASP A 39 -12.11 -15.19 -6.30
CA ASP A 39 -12.58 -15.58 -4.98
C ASP A 39 -12.66 -14.34 -4.08
N SER A 40 -13.80 -14.15 -3.42
CA SER A 40 -13.98 -13.07 -2.44
C SER A 40 -13.60 -13.49 -1.02
N SER A 41 -13.13 -14.72 -0.83
CA SER A 41 -12.64 -15.22 0.46
C SER A 41 -11.28 -14.60 0.84
N GLU A 42 -11.01 -14.50 2.14
CA GLU A 42 -9.74 -13.96 2.68
C GLU A 42 -8.50 -14.73 2.21
N LYS A 43 -8.66 -15.98 1.75
CA LYS A 43 -7.57 -16.83 1.24
C LYS A 43 -7.05 -16.40 -0.12
N PHE A 44 -7.81 -15.60 -0.87
CA PHE A 44 -7.44 -15.17 -2.22
C PHE A 44 -6.15 -14.33 -2.25
N CYS A 45 -5.80 -13.69 -1.12
CA CYS A 45 -4.59 -12.88 -0.98
C CYS A 45 -3.57 -13.47 0.00
N GLU A 46 -3.73 -14.72 0.40
CA GLU A 46 -2.83 -15.39 1.34
C GLU A 46 -1.46 -15.63 0.69
N GLY A 47 -0.40 -15.15 1.33
CA GLY A 47 0.98 -15.30 0.84
C GLY A 47 1.43 -14.29 -0.24
N LEU A 48 0.57 -13.36 -0.64
CA LEU A 48 0.91 -12.28 -1.59
C LEU A 48 1.30 -10.99 -0.87
N GLU A 49 2.17 -10.18 -1.49
CA GLU A 49 2.38 -8.81 -1.03
C GLU A 49 1.08 -8.00 -1.19
N GLN A 50 0.79 -7.10 -0.24
CA GLN A 50 -0.43 -6.29 -0.26
C GLN A 50 -0.63 -5.55 -1.58
N LYS A 51 0.45 -5.06 -2.20
CA LYS A 51 0.42 -4.36 -3.49
C LYS A 51 -0.01 -5.26 -4.64
N GLU A 52 0.42 -6.53 -4.63
CA GLU A 52 0.05 -7.50 -5.65
C GLU A 52 -1.40 -7.95 -5.47
N CYS A 53 -1.81 -8.23 -4.24
CA CYS A 53 -3.21 -8.52 -3.92
C CYS A 53 -4.16 -7.41 -4.39
N LEU A 54 -3.82 -6.13 -4.13
CA LEU A 54 -4.64 -5.00 -4.59
C LEU A 54 -4.84 -4.98 -6.11
N LYS A 55 -3.78 -5.26 -6.89
CA LYS A 55 -3.87 -5.34 -8.35
C LYS A 55 -4.80 -6.45 -8.82
N ILE A 56 -4.72 -7.62 -8.20
CA ILE A 56 -5.58 -8.76 -8.56
C ILE A 56 -7.03 -8.44 -8.21
N LEU A 57 -7.29 -7.86 -7.04
CA LEU A 57 -8.63 -7.42 -6.65
C LEU A 57 -9.20 -6.37 -7.61
N GLU A 58 -8.38 -5.41 -8.06
CA GLU A 58 -8.78 -4.38 -9.04
C GLU A 58 -9.16 -5.02 -10.38
N LYS A 59 -8.35 -5.98 -10.84
CA LYS A 59 -8.65 -6.76 -12.04
C LYS A 59 -9.98 -7.51 -11.89
N CYS A 60 -10.20 -8.14 -10.74
CA CYS A 60 -11.43 -8.87 -10.44
C CYS A 60 -12.67 -7.98 -10.42
N VAL A 61 -12.56 -6.79 -9.83
CA VAL A 61 -13.61 -5.78 -9.88
C VAL A 61 -13.96 -5.44 -11.33
N SER A 62 -12.96 -5.16 -12.17
CA SER A 62 -13.18 -4.84 -13.60
C SER A 62 -13.89 -5.97 -14.35
N LEU A 63 -13.47 -7.23 -14.12
CA LEU A 63 -14.10 -8.40 -14.75
C LEU A 63 -15.57 -8.56 -14.32
N CYS A 64 -15.89 -8.29 -13.07
CA CYS A 64 -17.27 -8.32 -12.60
C CYS A 64 -18.11 -7.18 -13.17
N GLU A 65 -17.53 -6.01 -13.40
CA GLU A 65 -18.22 -4.91 -14.10
C GLU A 65 -18.53 -5.23 -15.55
N GLU A 66 -17.60 -5.87 -16.26
CA GLU A 66 -17.83 -6.35 -17.63
C GLU A 66 -18.97 -7.37 -17.67
N LYS A 67 -18.95 -8.36 -16.75
CA LYS A 67 -20.03 -9.36 -16.64
C LYS A 67 -21.38 -8.71 -16.32
N ILE A 68 -21.43 -7.74 -15.41
CA ILE A 68 -22.66 -7.00 -15.10
C ILE A 68 -23.21 -6.31 -16.36
N LYS A 69 -22.37 -5.61 -17.12
CA LYS A 69 -22.78 -4.93 -18.37
C LYS A 69 -23.29 -5.92 -19.43
N GLU A 70 -22.64 -7.07 -19.56
CA GLU A 70 -23.09 -8.13 -20.47
C GLU A 70 -24.51 -8.62 -20.09
N VAL A 71 -24.72 -8.91 -18.81
CA VAL A 71 -26.01 -9.39 -18.29
C VAL A 71 -27.09 -8.30 -18.41
N GLU A 72 -26.76 -7.04 -18.19
CA GLU A 72 -27.67 -5.90 -18.44
C GLU A 72 -28.08 -5.82 -19.91
N GLY A 73 -27.13 -6.03 -20.83
CA GLY A 73 -27.41 -6.14 -22.26
C GLY A 73 -28.40 -7.27 -22.56
N LYS A 74 -28.22 -8.45 -21.96
CA LYS A 74 -29.14 -9.59 -22.09
C LYS A 74 -30.53 -9.25 -21.55
N ILE A 75 -30.64 -8.62 -20.37
CA ILE A 75 -31.92 -8.18 -19.78
C ILE A 75 -32.63 -7.21 -20.72
N SER A 76 -31.91 -6.24 -21.30
CA SER A 76 -32.46 -5.27 -22.25
C SER A 76 -32.99 -5.94 -23.52
N GLN A 77 -32.23 -6.89 -24.08
CA GLN A 77 -32.66 -7.67 -25.25
C GLN A 77 -33.90 -8.53 -24.96
N LEU A 78 -33.92 -9.21 -23.81
CA LEU A 78 -35.11 -9.95 -23.36
C LEU A 78 -36.31 -9.02 -23.23
N GLY A 79 -36.12 -7.82 -22.68
CA GLY A 79 -37.13 -6.78 -22.54
C GLY A 79 -37.86 -6.43 -23.86
N LYS A 80 -37.15 -6.46 -24.99
CA LYS A 80 -37.69 -6.13 -26.33
C LYS A 80 -38.52 -7.23 -27.00
N LYS A 81 -38.44 -8.49 -26.55
CA LYS A 81 -39.22 -9.62 -27.11
C LYS A 81 -40.69 -9.59 -26.65
N GLU A 82 -41.60 -10.31 -27.33
CA GLU A 82 -43.01 -10.43 -26.87
C GLU A 82 -43.13 -11.02 -25.46
N LYS A 83 -44.21 -10.67 -24.74
CA LYS A 83 -44.43 -11.11 -23.35
C LYS A 83 -44.83 -12.59 -23.28
N GLY A 84 -44.29 -13.30 -22.30
CA GLY A 84 -44.61 -14.69 -22.01
C GLY A 84 -43.86 -15.22 -20.78
N LEU A 85 -44.40 -16.24 -20.11
CA LEU A 85 -43.88 -16.78 -18.86
C LEU A 85 -42.41 -17.25 -18.98
N THR A 86 -42.04 -17.87 -20.11
CA THR A 86 -40.66 -18.30 -20.38
C THR A 86 -39.68 -17.12 -20.39
N LYS A 87 -40.04 -16.01 -21.05
CA LYS A 87 -39.24 -14.78 -21.08
C LYS A 87 -39.12 -14.17 -19.69
N GLU A 88 -40.20 -14.16 -18.90
CA GLU A 88 -40.18 -13.62 -17.54
C GLU A 88 -39.22 -14.42 -16.66
N ILE A 89 -39.23 -15.76 -16.77
CA ILE A 89 -38.28 -16.64 -16.09
C ILE A 89 -36.84 -16.35 -16.54
N GLU A 90 -36.57 -16.21 -17.83
CA GLU A 90 -35.24 -15.86 -18.36
C GLU A 90 -34.77 -14.49 -17.85
N THR A 91 -35.68 -13.51 -17.78
CA THR A 91 -35.38 -12.17 -17.28
C THR A 91 -35.05 -12.21 -15.78
N LEU A 92 -35.80 -12.98 -14.99
CA LEU A 92 -35.52 -13.16 -13.56
C LEU A 92 -34.18 -13.87 -13.33
N LYS A 93 -33.86 -14.90 -14.11
CA LYS A 93 -32.55 -15.58 -14.05
C LYS A 93 -31.40 -14.61 -14.35
N ALA A 94 -31.54 -13.79 -15.39
CA ALA A 94 -30.52 -12.79 -15.72
C ALA A 94 -30.40 -11.72 -14.62
N LYS A 95 -31.51 -11.29 -13.99
CA LYS A 95 -31.45 -10.39 -12.83
C LYS A 95 -30.74 -11.01 -11.62
N ILE A 96 -30.98 -12.29 -11.34
CA ILE A 96 -30.29 -13.02 -10.28
C ILE A 96 -28.78 -13.10 -10.58
N GLU A 97 -28.41 -13.42 -11.82
CA GLU A 97 -27.01 -13.44 -12.25
C GLU A 97 -26.32 -12.08 -12.09
N LYS A 98 -27.02 -10.99 -12.45
CA LYS A 98 -26.56 -9.62 -12.25
C LYS A 98 -26.34 -9.33 -10.76
N LEU A 99 -27.34 -9.58 -9.92
CA LEU A 99 -27.27 -9.35 -8.47
C LEU A 99 -26.12 -10.14 -7.82
N ASN A 100 -25.92 -11.40 -8.21
CA ASN A 100 -24.80 -12.20 -7.73
C ASN A 100 -23.44 -11.59 -8.11
N SER A 101 -23.31 -11.06 -9.33
CA SER A 101 -22.09 -10.39 -9.80
C SER A 101 -21.87 -9.05 -9.07
N GLU A 102 -22.95 -8.31 -8.77
CA GLU A 102 -22.90 -7.08 -7.98
C GLU A 102 -22.48 -7.35 -6.52
N ILE A 103 -23.06 -8.34 -5.86
CA ILE A 103 -22.68 -8.78 -4.50
C ILE A 103 -21.19 -9.15 -4.47
N LYS A 104 -20.74 -9.93 -5.46
CA LYS A 104 -19.34 -10.33 -5.59
C LYS A 104 -18.42 -9.13 -5.74
N LYS A 105 -18.79 -8.16 -6.58
CA LYS A 105 -18.06 -6.90 -6.74
C LYS A 105 -17.97 -6.11 -5.44
N VAL A 106 -19.07 -6.00 -4.69
CA VAL A 106 -19.08 -5.33 -3.38
C VAL A 106 -18.13 -6.03 -2.38
N ASN A 107 -18.13 -7.37 -2.33
CA ASN A 107 -17.23 -8.12 -1.46
C ASN A 107 -15.76 -7.91 -1.83
N LEU A 108 -15.44 -7.86 -3.13
CA LEU A 108 -14.08 -7.54 -3.60
C LEU A 108 -13.65 -6.13 -3.17
N TYR A 109 -14.54 -5.14 -3.27
CA TYR A 109 -14.29 -3.79 -2.77
C TYR A 109 -14.10 -3.73 -1.25
N LEU A 110 -14.86 -4.50 -0.49
CA LEU A 110 -14.68 -4.61 0.96
C LEU A 110 -13.31 -5.18 1.30
N ASN A 111 -12.84 -6.20 0.57
CA ASN A 111 -11.50 -6.75 0.74
C ASN A 111 -10.40 -5.72 0.40
N GLN A 112 -10.54 -4.98 -0.70
CA GLN A 112 -9.63 -3.87 -1.02
C GLN A 112 -9.60 -2.81 0.08
N THR A 113 -10.78 -2.41 0.56
CA THR A 113 -10.93 -1.40 1.62
C THR A 113 -10.28 -1.89 2.91
N LYS A 114 -10.42 -3.17 3.28
CA LYS A 114 -9.74 -3.77 4.44
C LYS A 114 -8.22 -3.66 4.33
N ILE A 115 -7.65 -3.93 3.15
CA ILE A 115 -6.20 -3.80 2.92
C ILE A 115 -5.75 -2.34 3.02
N HIS A 116 -6.51 -1.41 2.43
CA HIS A 116 -6.22 0.03 2.52
C HIS A 116 -6.27 0.55 3.96
N ILE A 117 -7.26 0.12 4.76
CA ILE A 117 -7.35 0.41 6.19
C ILE A 117 -6.08 -0.07 6.90
N GLN A 118 -5.67 -1.33 6.67
CA GLN A 118 -4.46 -1.89 7.29
C GLN A 118 -3.19 -1.11 6.90
N GLN A 119 -3.05 -0.73 5.63
CA GLN A 119 -1.93 0.10 5.15
C GLN A 119 -1.91 1.48 5.81
N THR A 120 -3.08 2.10 5.91
CA THR A 120 -3.23 3.42 6.53
C THR A 120 -2.94 3.36 8.03
N GLU A 121 -3.42 2.33 8.74
CA GLU A 121 -3.13 2.10 10.15
C GLU A 121 -1.64 1.87 10.40
N PHE A 122 -0.97 1.06 9.58
CA PHE A 122 0.47 0.86 9.66
C PHE A 122 1.23 2.18 9.42
N SER A 123 0.85 2.94 8.38
CA SER A 123 1.47 4.23 8.09
C SER A 123 1.25 5.27 9.20
N ILE A 124 0.10 5.23 9.88
CA ILE A 124 -0.18 6.02 11.09
C ILE A 124 0.81 5.66 12.19
N GLN A 125 1.00 4.36 12.47
CA GLN A 125 1.94 3.90 13.49
C GLN A 125 3.38 4.34 13.19
N GLU A 126 3.83 4.22 11.94
CA GLU A 126 5.15 4.71 11.53
C GLU A 126 5.29 6.24 11.69
N THR A 127 4.24 6.98 11.34
CA THR A 127 4.21 8.44 11.48
C THR A 127 4.26 8.84 12.96
N GLU A 128 3.51 8.15 13.83
CA GLU A 128 3.52 8.38 15.28
C GLU A 128 4.88 8.05 15.91
N LYS A 129 5.52 6.96 15.49
CA LYS A 129 6.89 6.62 15.88
C LYS A 129 7.89 7.70 15.45
N SER A 130 7.82 8.16 14.20
CA SER A 130 8.67 9.23 13.69
C SER A 130 8.46 10.52 14.50
N ILE A 131 7.22 10.89 14.80
CA ILE A 131 6.89 12.04 15.67
C ILE A 131 7.57 11.89 17.03
N GLN A 132 7.50 10.71 17.66
CA GLN A 132 8.14 10.45 18.94
C GLN A 132 9.67 10.60 18.87
N GLU A 133 10.31 10.03 17.86
CA GLU A 133 11.76 10.15 17.65
C GLU A 133 12.20 11.62 17.42
N LYS A 134 11.39 12.42 16.70
CA LYS A 134 11.69 13.85 16.50
C LYS A 134 11.52 14.65 17.79
N LYS A 135 10.49 14.35 18.60
CA LYS A 135 10.31 14.97 19.92
C LYS A 135 11.51 14.70 20.82
N GLU A 136 11.97 13.46 20.87
CA GLU A 136 13.14 13.07 21.67
C GLU A 136 14.41 13.83 21.23
N LYS A 137 14.62 13.99 19.92
CA LYS A 137 15.73 14.80 19.38
C LYS A 137 15.62 16.28 19.78
N ILE A 138 14.42 16.86 19.76
CA ILE A 138 14.21 18.24 20.23
C ILE A 138 14.56 18.35 21.71
N VAL A 139 14.11 17.41 22.55
CA VAL A 139 14.44 17.38 23.99
C VAL A 139 15.94 17.28 24.22
N GLN A 140 16.66 16.44 23.45
CA GLN A 140 18.11 16.33 23.54
C GLN A 140 18.82 17.64 23.19
N ILE A 141 18.39 18.32 22.12
CA ILE A 141 19.00 19.60 21.73
C ILE A 141 18.68 20.68 22.78
N LEU A 142 17.47 20.73 23.32
CA LEU A 142 17.11 21.67 24.39
C LEU A 142 17.95 21.46 25.66
N ARG A 143 18.25 20.20 26.02
CA ARG A 143 19.17 19.90 27.13
C ARG A 143 20.59 20.39 26.85
N MET A 144 21.09 20.18 25.64
CA MET A 144 22.41 20.70 25.24
C MET A 144 22.47 22.23 25.31
N ILE A 145 21.40 22.92 24.90
CA ILE A 145 21.31 24.38 25.01
C ILE A 145 21.31 24.79 26.49
N ASP A 146 20.47 24.17 27.33
CA ASP A 146 20.39 24.45 28.77
C ASP A 146 21.73 24.21 29.49
N GLU A 147 22.49 23.17 29.11
CA GLU A 147 23.84 22.92 29.62
C GLU A 147 24.84 24.02 29.27
N ILE A 148 24.73 24.58 28.06
CA ILE A 148 25.61 25.67 27.60
C ILE A 148 25.20 27.01 28.23
N GLU A 149 23.89 27.29 28.33
CA GLU A 149 23.35 28.55 28.87
C GLU A 149 23.49 28.67 30.39
N LYS A 150 23.63 27.56 31.12
CA LYS A 150 23.92 27.58 32.57
C LYS A 150 25.25 28.20 32.94
N LYS A 151 26.18 28.33 32.00
CA LYS A 151 27.41 29.11 32.17
C LYS A 151 27.15 30.54 31.72
N SER A 152 27.50 31.54 32.54
CA SER A 152 27.37 32.94 32.12
C SER A 152 28.21 33.18 30.87
N LEU A 153 27.70 33.90 29.85
CA LEU A 153 28.47 34.20 28.63
C LEU A 153 29.80 34.91 28.95
N ILE A 154 29.84 35.69 30.04
CA ILE A 154 31.05 36.35 30.55
C ILE A 154 31.98 35.34 31.21
N GLU A 155 31.44 34.36 31.92
CA GLU A 155 32.20 33.26 32.53
C GLU A 155 32.80 32.34 31.46
N ILE A 156 32.04 31.97 30.42
CA ILE A 156 32.56 31.24 29.24
C ILE A 156 33.67 32.05 28.56
N LEU A 157 33.49 33.37 28.39
CA LEU A 157 34.51 34.21 27.75
C LEU A 157 35.81 34.28 28.58
N LEU A 158 35.71 34.27 29.92
CA LEU A 158 36.84 34.36 30.84
C LEU A 158 37.49 32.98 31.12
N GLU A 159 36.77 31.88 30.94
CA GLU A 159 37.25 30.50 31.12
C GLU A 159 38.01 29.98 29.88
N GLU A 160 37.78 30.56 28.70
CA GLU A 160 38.38 30.12 27.45
C GLU A 160 39.80 30.68 27.22
N GLU A 161 40.78 29.80 27.01
CA GLU A 161 42.18 30.17 26.72
C GLU A 161 42.35 30.96 25.41
N LYS A 162 41.43 30.76 24.46
CA LYS A 162 41.43 31.42 23.15
C LYS A 162 40.06 31.97 22.85
N ILE A 163 40.01 33.25 22.46
CA ILE A 163 38.80 33.94 21.99
C ILE A 163 38.11 33.16 20.84
N SER A 164 38.86 32.42 20.03
CA SER A 164 38.30 31.55 18.99
C SER A 164 37.33 30.48 19.52
N ASN A 165 37.58 29.94 20.72
CA ASN A 165 36.73 28.90 21.32
C ASN A 165 35.38 29.46 21.75
N PHE A 166 35.37 30.69 22.32
CA PHE A 166 34.14 31.41 22.61
C PHE A 166 33.25 31.58 21.36
N PHE A 167 33.84 32.00 20.24
CA PHE A 167 33.11 32.12 18.98
C PHE A 167 32.62 30.76 18.43
N ASN A 168 33.38 29.67 18.63
CA ASN A 168 32.94 28.33 18.28
C ASN A 168 31.70 27.90 19.10
N ASN A 169 31.66 28.19 20.39
CA ASN A 169 30.51 27.89 21.26
C ASN A 169 29.26 28.68 20.83
N LEU A 170 29.42 29.97 20.52
CA LEU A 170 28.33 30.82 20.00
C LEU A 170 27.82 30.32 18.64
N TYR A 171 28.73 29.90 17.75
CA TYR A 171 28.38 29.32 16.46
C TYR A 171 27.66 27.98 16.62
N PHE A 172 28.08 27.14 17.56
CA PHE A 172 27.43 25.88 17.88
C PHE A 172 25.99 26.09 18.38
N LEU A 173 25.75 27.05 19.28
CA LEU A 173 24.40 27.43 19.72
C LEU A 173 23.49 27.86 18.55
N LYS A 174 24.04 28.66 17.61
CA LYS A 174 23.32 29.07 16.40
C LYS A 174 22.92 27.87 15.52
N ILE A 175 23.81 26.87 15.40
CA ILE A 175 23.51 25.62 14.70
C ILE A 175 22.40 24.85 15.42
N LEU A 176 22.47 24.70 16.75
CA LEU A 176 21.46 24.00 17.54
C LEU A 176 20.08 24.66 17.41
N ASN A 177 20.01 25.99 17.51
CA ASN A 177 18.77 26.73 17.32
C ASN A 177 18.18 26.53 15.92
N THR A 178 19.03 26.57 14.89
CA THR A 178 18.62 26.29 13.50
C THR A 178 18.09 24.86 13.37
N LYS A 179 18.72 23.89 14.02
CA LYS A 179 18.30 22.48 14.01
C LYS A 179 16.96 22.27 14.72
N ILE A 180 16.73 22.96 15.83
CA ILE A 180 15.43 22.96 16.53
C ILE A 180 14.33 23.48 15.61
N LEU A 181 14.54 24.63 14.95
CA LEU A 181 13.54 25.21 14.05
C LEU A 181 13.21 24.26 12.87
N GLN A 182 14.23 23.62 12.29
CA GLN A 182 14.03 22.61 11.25
C GLN A 182 13.25 21.40 11.74
N LEU A 183 13.61 20.84 12.92
CA LEU A 183 12.91 19.71 13.51
C LEU A 183 11.46 20.05 13.87
N HIS A 184 11.21 21.27 14.36
CA HIS A 184 9.88 21.76 14.66
C HIS A 184 9.01 21.84 13.40
N GLN A 185 9.56 22.36 12.30
CA GLN A 185 8.82 22.40 11.02
C GLN A 185 8.48 20.99 10.51
N VAL A 186 9.44 20.05 10.58
CA VAL A 186 9.20 18.65 10.20
C VAL A 186 8.12 18.03 11.10
N LEU A 187 8.12 18.31 12.40
CA LEU A 187 7.12 17.82 13.35
C LEU A 187 5.71 18.34 13.02
N LEU A 188 5.57 19.61 12.64
CA LEU A 188 4.30 20.19 12.21
C LEU A 188 3.76 19.50 10.96
N ASN A 189 4.62 19.26 9.97
CA ASN A 189 4.24 18.55 8.75
C ASN A 189 3.79 17.12 9.06
N LEU A 190 4.55 16.36 9.87
CA LEU A 190 4.18 15.00 10.28
C LEU A 190 2.85 14.96 11.04
N LYS A 191 2.56 15.97 11.88
CA LYS A 191 1.28 16.08 12.60
C LYS A 191 0.11 16.38 11.65
N SER A 192 0.33 17.24 10.65
CA SER A 192 -0.65 17.50 9.60
C SER A 192 -0.95 16.23 8.81
N ASP A 193 0.10 15.53 8.36
CA ASP A 193 -0.02 14.26 7.63
C ASP A 193 -0.75 13.20 8.45
N LEU A 194 -0.43 13.07 9.73
CA LEU A 194 -1.11 12.16 10.66
C LEU A 194 -2.61 12.49 10.77
N THR A 195 -2.95 13.77 10.87
CA THR A 195 -4.36 14.23 10.96
C THR A 195 -5.11 13.87 9.69
N GLN A 196 -4.51 14.12 8.52
CA GLN A 196 -5.10 13.75 7.24
C GLN A 196 -5.29 12.24 7.09
N LYS A 197 -4.29 11.43 7.46
CA LYS A 197 -4.39 9.96 7.43
C LYS A 197 -5.50 9.43 8.33
N LYS A 198 -5.68 9.99 9.53
CA LYS A 198 -6.78 9.61 10.44
C LYS A 198 -8.16 9.93 9.85
N LEU A 199 -8.31 11.08 9.18
CA LEU A 199 -9.55 11.42 8.47
C LEU A 199 -9.86 10.49 7.29
N VAL A 200 -8.83 10.09 6.54
CA VAL A 200 -9.00 9.11 5.45
C VAL A 200 -9.44 7.76 6.01
N LEU A 201 -8.77 7.28 7.07
CA LEU A 201 -9.11 6.03 7.73
C LEU A 201 -10.56 6.00 8.24
N GLU A 202 -11.02 7.10 8.85
CA GLU A 202 -12.40 7.23 9.34
C GLU A 202 -13.41 7.10 8.20
N LYS A 203 -13.16 7.77 7.06
CA LYS A 203 -14.01 7.68 5.86
C LYS A 203 -14.01 6.28 5.23
N GLU A 204 -12.86 5.61 5.19
CA GLU A 204 -12.76 4.24 4.69
C GLU A 204 -13.55 3.25 5.56
N LYS A 205 -13.48 3.41 6.88
CA LYS A 205 -14.27 2.63 7.84
C LYS A 205 -15.77 2.86 7.68
N GLU A 206 -16.20 4.12 7.63
CA GLU A 206 -17.61 4.49 7.43
C GLU A 206 -18.15 3.92 6.11
N LYS A 207 -17.41 4.07 5.01
CA LYS A 207 -17.79 3.51 3.71
C LYS A 207 -17.94 1.99 3.77
N SER A 208 -17.01 1.29 4.41
CA SER A 208 -17.06 -0.17 4.58
C SER A 208 -18.29 -0.60 5.39
N GLU A 209 -18.57 0.07 6.50
CA GLU A 209 -19.76 -0.19 7.33
C GLU A 209 -21.06 0.03 6.56
N ASN A 210 -21.14 1.10 5.77
CA ASN A 210 -22.32 1.39 4.96
C ASN A 210 -22.55 0.32 3.88
N LEU A 211 -21.47 -0.16 3.23
CA LEU A 211 -21.57 -1.26 2.26
C LEU A 211 -22.04 -2.57 2.91
N LEU A 212 -21.59 -2.86 4.13
CA LEU A 212 -22.02 -4.05 4.87
C LEU A 212 -23.50 -3.99 5.29
N LYS A 213 -24.04 -2.81 5.61
CA LYS A 213 -25.47 -2.63 5.96
C LYS A 213 -26.43 -2.81 4.78
N MET A 214 -25.92 -2.76 3.55
CA MET A 214 -26.71 -2.91 2.33
C MET A 214 -26.84 -4.37 1.85
N GLN A 215 -26.09 -5.30 2.47
CA GLN A 215 -26.14 -6.74 2.20
C GLN A 215 -27.19 -7.41 3.10
#